data_AF-A2GE65-F1
#
_entry.id   AF-A2GE65-F1
#
_cell.length_a   1.000
_cell.length_b   1.000
_cell.length_c   1.000
_cell.angle_alpha   90.00
_cell.angle_beta   90.00
_cell.angle_gamma   90.00
#
_symmetry.space_group_name_H-M   'P 1'
#
loop_
_entity.id
_entity.type
_entity.pdbx_description
1 polymer ?
#
loop_
_entity_poly.entity_id
_entity_poly.type
_entity_poly.pdbx_seq_one_letter_code
_entity_poly.pdbx_strand_id
1 'polypeptide(L)'
;MLHKCSEEIMIKLKHRNNCPRYQFVRIDKPISIIHQEYGIVECVYNGVVLNQELTFRDYAMKSGAVINVVFEKERNPNPQRLRELGLPEQDQYGPLVEYNGRKITQKQYQFEKLVEHLVELRRQNYNNYFEIQQRSN
;
A
#
# COMPACT_ATOMS: atom_id res chain seq x y z
N MET A 1 -1.11 -39.19 -29.59
CA MET A 1 -0.52 -38.25 -28.60
C MET A 1 -1.66 -37.51 -27.92
N LEU A 2 -1.85 -37.67 -26.62
CA LEU A 2 -2.90 -36.97 -25.87
C LEU A 2 -2.57 -35.48 -25.85
N HIS A 3 -3.49 -34.66 -26.35
CA HIS A 3 -3.45 -33.21 -26.25
C HIS A 3 -3.38 -32.86 -24.76
N LYS A 4 -2.24 -32.31 -24.29
CA LYS A 4 -2.13 -31.82 -22.91
C LYS A 4 -3.05 -30.60 -22.79
N CYS A 5 -4.24 -30.79 -22.22
CA CYS A 5 -5.11 -29.69 -21.81
C CYS A 5 -4.30 -28.78 -20.89
N SER A 6 -4.19 -27.51 -21.26
CA SER A 6 -3.50 -26.51 -20.46
C SER A 6 -4.44 -26.11 -19.32
N GLU A 7 -4.06 -26.43 -18.09
CA GLU A 7 -4.88 -26.13 -16.91
C GLU A 7 -4.84 -24.62 -16.61
N GLU A 8 -6.01 -24.04 -16.37
CA GLU A 8 -6.17 -22.66 -15.89
C GLU A 8 -6.51 -22.67 -14.39
N ILE A 9 -5.91 -21.75 -13.64
CA ILE A 9 -6.20 -21.54 -12.22
C ILE A 9 -6.63 -20.10 -11.99
N MET A 10 -7.53 -19.90 -11.02
CA MET A 10 -7.83 -18.58 -10.52
C MET A 10 -6.80 -18.19 -9.47
N ILE A 11 -6.21 -17.01 -9.57
CA ILE A 11 -5.29 -16.45 -8.57
C ILE A 11 -5.90 -15.18 -7.97
N LYS A 12 -5.49 -14.88 -6.74
CA LYS A 12 -5.86 -13.65 -6.02
C LYS A 12 -4.62 -12.78 -5.84
N LEU A 13 -4.57 -11.67 -6.55
CA LEU A 13 -3.54 -10.64 -6.38
C LEU A 13 -3.95 -9.73 -5.22
N LYS A 14 -3.15 -9.73 -4.15
CA LYS A 14 -3.39 -8.91 -2.95
C LYS A 14 -2.29 -7.86 -2.82
N HIS A 15 -2.69 -6.62 -2.69
CA HIS A 15 -1.82 -5.50 -2.36
C HIS A 15 -2.17 -4.96 -0.97
N ARG A 16 -1.24 -4.25 -0.30
CA ARG A 16 -1.45 -3.78 1.08
C ARG A 16 -2.64 -2.83 1.21
N ASN A 17 -2.83 -1.95 0.22
CA ASN A 17 -3.82 -0.87 0.27
C ASN A 17 -4.93 -0.96 -0.79
N ASN A 18 -4.92 -1.99 -1.64
CA ASN A 18 -5.91 -2.11 -2.72
C ASN A 18 -6.84 -3.30 -2.54
N CYS A 19 -8.05 -3.17 -3.09
CA CYS A 19 -8.98 -4.28 -3.23
C CYS A 19 -8.30 -5.45 -3.96
N PRO A 20 -8.45 -6.69 -3.45
CA PRO A 20 -7.85 -7.85 -4.10
C PRO A 20 -8.46 -8.05 -5.48
N ARG A 21 -7.62 -8.41 -6.45
CA ARG A 21 -8.05 -8.75 -7.82
C ARG A 21 -7.99 -10.25 -8.03
N TYR A 22 -8.97 -10.78 -8.74
CA TYR A 22 -9.03 -12.19 -9.12
C TYR A 22 -8.78 -12.30 -10.62
N GLN A 23 -7.93 -13.25 -11.02
CA GLN A 23 -7.57 -13.45 -12.42
C GLN A 23 -7.42 -14.93 -12.73
N PHE A 24 -7.84 -15.34 -13.92
CA PHE A 24 -7.55 -16.67 -14.45
C PHE A 24 -6.23 -16.63 -15.21
N VAL A 25 -5.30 -17.51 -14.84
CA VAL A 25 -4.01 -17.67 -15.49
C VAL A 25 -3.79 -19.14 -15.83
N ARG A 26 -3.10 -19.39 -16.94
CA ARG A 26 -2.69 -20.74 -17.29
C ARG A 26 -1.46 -21.14 -16.48
N ILE A 27 -1.44 -22.36 -15.93
CA ILE A 27 -0.37 -22.77 -15.01
C ILE A 27 0.99 -22.92 -15.69
N ASP A 28 1.00 -23.10 -17.01
CA ASP A 28 2.19 -23.25 -17.85
C ASP A 28 2.79 -21.91 -18.28
N LYS A 29 2.15 -20.78 -17.94
CA LYS A 29 2.66 -19.45 -18.26
C LYS A 29 3.64 -18.96 -17.20
N PRO A 30 4.66 -18.17 -17.59
CA PRO A 30 5.59 -17.56 -16.67
C PRO A 30 4.89 -16.49 -15.83
N ILE A 31 5.41 -16.25 -14.63
CA ILE A 31 4.87 -15.25 -13.69
C ILE A 31 5.03 -13.82 -14.23
N SER A 32 5.99 -13.59 -15.13
CA SER A 32 6.18 -12.32 -15.85
C SER A 32 4.91 -11.77 -16.51
N ILE A 33 3.92 -12.62 -16.84
CA ILE A 33 2.62 -12.17 -17.38
C ILE A 33 1.91 -11.20 -16.43
N ILE A 34 1.97 -11.45 -15.12
CA ILE A 34 1.36 -10.59 -14.09
C ILE A 34 2.14 -9.28 -13.95
N HIS A 35 3.47 -9.34 -14.09
CA HIS A 35 4.32 -8.16 -14.03
C HIS A 35 4.00 -7.18 -15.18
N GLN A 36 3.89 -7.69 -16.40
CA GLN A 36 3.62 -6.90 -17.60
C GLN A 36 2.21 -6.33 -17.62
N GLU A 37 1.20 -7.10 -17.21
CA GLU A 37 -0.20 -6.69 -17.30
C GLU A 37 -0.57 -5.62 -16.26
N TYR A 38 0.04 -5.67 -15.08
CA TYR A 38 -0.35 -4.81 -13.96
C TYR A 38 0.75 -3.86 -13.47
N GLY A 39 1.93 -3.83 -14.12
CA GLY A 39 3.06 -3.02 -13.67
C GLY A 39 3.54 -3.41 -12.27
N ILE A 40 3.48 -4.71 -11.97
CA ILE A 40 3.94 -5.27 -10.70
C ILE A 40 5.45 -5.47 -10.78
N VAL A 41 6.17 -5.08 -9.74
CA VAL A 41 7.63 -5.20 -9.66
C VAL A 41 8.04 -6.44 -8.90
N GLU A 42 7.26 -6.81 -7.89
CA GLU A 42 7.54 -7.98 -7.04
C GLU A 42 6.25 -8.75 -6.76
N CYS A 43 6.32 -10.08 -6.90
CA CYS A 43 5.27 -11.00 -6.52
C CYS A 43 5.81 -11.93 -5.42
N VAL A 44 5.05 -12.12 -4.35
CA VAL A 44 5.41 -12.97 -3.21
C VAL A 44 4.31 -13.98 -2.93
N TYR A 45 4.67 -15.26 -2.86
CA TYR A 45 3.77 -16.37 -2.56
C TYR A 45 4.33 -17.22 -1.43
N ASN A 46 3.53 -17.51 -0.40
CA ASN A 46 3.96 -18.26 0.80
C ASN A 46 5.26 -17.74 1.44
N GLY A 47 5.50 -16.42 1.38
CA GLY A 47 6.69 -15.78 1.93
C GLY A 47 7.93 -15.83 1.03
N VAL A 48 7.83 -16.40 -0.17
CA VAL A 48 8.93 -16.49 -1.15
C VAL A 48 8.71 -15.50 -2.28
N VAL A 49 9.75 -14.73 -2.62
CA VAL A 49 9.76 -13.86 -3.80
C VAL A 49 9.81 -14.73 -5.05
N LEU A 50 8.84 -14.53 -5.93
CA LEU A 50 8.69 -15.30 -7.15
C LEU A 50 9.67 -14.82 -8.22
N ASN A 51 10.42 -15.75 -8.80
CA ASN A 51 11.16 -15.54 -10.04
C ASN A 51 10.18 -15.41 -11.23
N GLN A 52 10.34 -14.35 -12.02
CA GLN A 52 9.47 -14.00 -13.15
C GLN A 52 9.56 -14.98 -14.32
N GLU A 53 10.68 -15.69 -14.47
CA GLU A 53 10.90 -16.66 -15.55
C GLU A 53 10.24 -18.02 -15.25
N LEU A 54 10.02 -18.32 -13.96
CA LEU A 54 9.36 -19.54 -13.52
C LEU A 54 7.85 -19.43 -13.69
N THR A 55 7.21 -20.59 -13.84
CA THR A 55 5.77 -20.72 -14.11
C THR A 55 4.97 -20.92 -12.82
N PHE A 56 3.67 -20.69 -12.86
CA PHE A 56 2.78 -20.99 -11.73
C PHE A 56 2.82 -22.45 -11.30
N ARG A 57 3.06 -23.35 -12.27
CA ARG A 57 3.23 -24.79 -12.04
C ARG A 57 4.49 -25.10 -11.22
N ASP A 58 5.59 -24.40 -11.47
CA ASP A 58 6.87 -24.62 -10.74
C ASP A 58 6.74 -24.34 -9.24
N TYR A 59 5.84 -23.42 -8.87
CA TYR A 59 5.49 -23.12 -7.47
C TYR A 59 4.33 -23.95 -6.93
N ALA A 60 3.89 -24.99 -7.66
CA ALA A 60 2.75 -25.83 -7.32
C ALA A 60 1.49 -25.03 -6.94
N MET A 61 1.25 -23.91 -7.61
CA MET A 61 0.10 -23.06 -7.32
C MET A 61 -1.20 -23.72 -7.73
N LYS A 62 -2.21 -23.57 -6.86
CA LYS A 62 -3.57 -24.06 -7.07
C LYS A 62 -4.54 -22.91 -7.25
N SER A 63 -5.71 -23.22 -7.80
CA SER A 63 -6.81 -22.24 -7.86
C SER A 63 -7.13 -21.70 -6.46
N GLY A 64 -7.29 -20.39 -6.35
CA GLY A 64 -7.41 -19.64 -5.11
C GLY A 64 -6.08 -19.18 -4.49
N ALA A 65 -4.92 -19.46 -5.10
CA ALA A 65 -3.62 -19.02 -4.61
C ALA A 65 -3.57 -17.50 -4.41
N VAL A 66 -3.05 -17.06 -3.26
CA VAL A 66 -2.92 -15.64 -2.91
C VAL A 66 -1.49 -15.18 -3.15
N ILE A 67 -1.31 -14.28 -4.09
CA ILE A 67 -0.02 -13.67 -4.42
C ILE A 67 -0.03 -12.25 -3.87
N ASN A 68 0.89 -11.94 -2.97
CA ASN A 68 1.11 -10.57 -2.52
C ASN A 68 1.94 -9.84 -3.57
N VAL A 69 1.49 -8.66 -4.00
CA VAL A 69 2.13 -7.91 -5.09
C VAL A 69 2.61 -6.55 -4.61
N VAL A 70 3.66 -6.01 -5.25
CA VAL A 70 4.21 -4.67 -5.01
C VAL A 70 4.29 -3.93 -6.34
N PHE A 71 3.70 -2.73 -6.42
CA PHE A 71 3.68 -1.91 -7.64
C PHE A 71 4.87 -0.95 -7.72
N GLU A 72 5.25 -0.56 -8.94
CA GLU A 72 6.38 0.34 -9.19
C GLU A 72 6.24 1.71 -8.52
N LYS A 73 5.00 2.24 -8.42
CA LYS A 73 4.72 3.52 -7.74
C LYS A 73 5.05 3.49 -6.25
N GLU A 74 5.16 2.31 -5.63
CA GLU A 74 5.57 2.16 -4.24
C GLU A 74 7.06 1.84 -4.08
N ARG A 75 7.77 1.61 -5.20
CA ARG A 75 9.21 1.48 -5.20
C ARG A 75 9.80 2.87 -4.99
N ASN A 76 9.95 3.23 -3.72
CA ASN A 76 10.63 4.44 -3.29
C ASN A 76 11.92 4.59 -4.11
N PRO A 77 12.11 5.67 -4.88
CA PRO A 77 13.27 5.80 -5.74
C PRO A 77 14.53 5.70 -4.88
N ASN A 78 15.40 4.77 -5.25
CA ASN A 78 16.67 4.48 -4.60
C ASN A 78 17.42 5.79 -4.27
N PRO A 79 17.83 6.05 -3.00
CA PRO A 79 18.50 7.28 -2.58
C PRO A 79 19.74 7.64 -3.44
N GLN A 80 20.39 6.65 -4.03
CA GLN A 80 21.56 6.82 -4.90
C GLN A 80 21.26 7.57 -6.20
N ARG A 81 20.07 7.40 -6.80
CA ARG A 81 19.68 8.14 -8.02
C ARG A 81 19.35 9.60 -7.77
N LEU A 82 18.91 9.95 -6.55
CA LEU A 82 18.65 11.33 -6.16
C LEU A 82 19.96 12.14 -6.07
N ARG A 83 21.05 11.50 -5.61
CA ARG A 83 22.40 12.12 -5.56
C ARG A 83 22.99 12.36 -6.96
N GLU A 84 22.78 11.45 -7.90
CA GLU A 84 23.31 11.58 -9.27
C GLU A 84 22.65 12.70 -10.08
N LEU A 85 21.39 13.02 -9.81
CA LEU A 85 20.62 14.05 -10.53
C LEU A 85 20.87 15.49 -10.01
N GLY A 86 21.74 15.68 -9.01
CA GLY A 86 21.98 17.00 -8.40
C GLY A 86 20.74 17.60 -7.75
N LEU A 87 19.69 16.79 -7.56
CA LEU A 87 18.52 17.18 -6.78
C LEU A 87 19.00 17.25 -5.33
N PRO A 88 18.75 18.35 -4.60
CA PRO A 88 19.06 18.39 -3.18
C PRO A 88 18.46 17.13 -2.56
N GLU A 89 19.22 16.44 -1.68
CA GLU A 89 18.63 15.46 -0.78
C GLU A 89 17.40 16.18 -0.21
N GLN A 90 16.20 15.81 -0.68
CA GLN A 90 15.00 16.36 -0.10
C GLN A 90 15.11 15.90 1.32
N ASP A 91 15.43 16.81 2.23
CA ASP A 91 15.18 16.64 3.64
C ASP A 91 13.76 16.10 3.68
N GLN A 92 13.62 14.79 3.87
CA GLN A 92 12.35 14.05 3.72
C GLN A 92 11.27 14.55 4.70
N TYR A 93 11.67 15.49 5.54
CA TYR A 93 11.00 16.07 6.64
C TYR A 93 11.30 17.56 6.49
N GLY A 94 10.33 18.30 5.92
CA GLY A 94 10.39 19.76 5.83
C GLY A 94 10.69 20.43 7.19
N PRO A 95 10.76 21.76 7.26
CA PRO A 95 11.32 22.49 8.40
C PRO A 95 10.85 21.94 9.75
N LEU A 96 11.80 21.69 10.66
CA LEU A 96 11.50 21.23 12.02
C LEU A 96 11.07 22.41 12.88
N VAL A 97 10.03 22.21 13.67
CA VAL A 97 9.51 23.16 14.65
C VAL A 97 9.48 22.53 16.03
N GLU A 98 9.65 23.35 17.06
CA GLU A 98 9.54 22.90 18.45
C GLU A 98 8.08 23.02 18.92
N TYR A 99 7.52 21.91 19.40
CA TYR A 99 6.16 21.83 19.90
C TYR A 99 6.09 20.83 21.05
N ASN A 100 5.53 21.26 22.19
CA ASN A 100 5.45 20.46 23.43
C ASN A 100 6.80 19.87 23.87
N GLY A 101 7.90 20.62 23.72
CA GLY A 101 9.26 20.20 24.06
C GLY A 101 9.86 19.14 23.11
N ARG A 102 9.23 18.91 21.95
CA ARG A 102 9.73 17.98 20.91
C ARG A 102 9.98 18.73 19.61
N LYS A 103 11.06 18.39 18.91
CA LYS A 103 11.27 18.84 17.53
C LYS A 103 10.49 17.92 16.59
N ILE A 104 9.48 18.47 15.92
CA ILE A 104 8.62 17.76 14.97
C ILE A 104 8.66 18.46 13.62
N THR A 105 8.22 17.77 12.56
CA THR A 105 8.14 18.40 11.24
C THR A 105 7.00 19.43 11.17
N GLN A 106 7.14 20.45 10.33
CA GLN A 106 6.07 21.42 10.06
C GLN A 106 4.75 20.74 9.67
N LYS A 107 4.81 19.64 8.90
CA LYS A 107 3.63 18.86 8.51
C LYS A 107 2.99 18.14 9.70
N GLN A 108 3.79 17.58 10.60
CA GLN A 108 3.30 16.95 11.83
C GLN A 108 2.68 18.00 12.77
N TYR A 109 3.30 19.17 12.89
CA TYR A 109 2.75 20.29 13.66
C TYR A 109 1.37 20.73 13.14
N GLN A 110 1.21 20.89 11.83
CA GLN A 110 -0.07 21.24 11.21
C GLN A 110 -1.14 20.17 11.47
N PHE A 111 -0.76 18.89 11.41
CA PHE A 111 -1.68 17.79 11.69
C PHE A 111 -2.11 17.76 13.16
N GLU A 112 -1.16 17.87 14.10
CA GLU A 112 -1.46 17.89 15.54
C GLU A 112 -2.36 19.09 15.89
N LYS A 113 -2.11 20.26 15.30
CA LYS A 113 -2.99 21.44 15.45
C LYS A 113 -4.40 21.23 14.92
N LEU A 114 -4.54 20.54 13.78
CA LEU A 114 -5.85 20.18 13.23
C LEU A 114 -6.61 19.24 14.18
N VAL A 115 -5.92 18.25 14.76
CA VAL A 115 -6.51 17.31 15.71
C VAL A 115 -6.96 18.01 16.99
N GLU A 116 -6.12 18.89 17.56
CA GLU A 116 -6.51 19.73 18.72
C GLU A 116 -7.81 20.49 18.42
N HIS A 117 -7.90 21.15 17.26
CA HIS A 117 -9.07 21.92 16.87
C HIS A 117 -10.34 21.07 16.72
N LEU A 118 -10.24 19.88 16.13
CA LEU A 118 -11.38 18.96 15.99
C LEU A 118 -11.89 18.45 17.35
N VAL A 119 -10.99 18.23 18.30
CA VAL A 119 -11.34 17.83 19.67
C VAL A 119 -12.07 18.97 20.39
N GLU A 120 -11.60 20.21 20.25
CA GLU A 120 -12.27 21.39 20.80
C GLU A 120 -13.68 21.57 20.22
N LEU A 121 -13.85 21.46 18.90
CA LEU A 121 -15.16 21.52 18.25
C LEU A 121 -16.10 20.42 18.74
N ARG A 122 -15.61 19.19 18.91
CA ARG A 122 -16.43 18.11 19.49
C ARG A 122 -16.85 18.42 20.92
N ARG A 123 -15.96 18.97 21.74
CA ARG A 123 -16.26 19.35 23.12
C ARG A 123 -17.32 20.45 23.18
N GLN A 124 -17.21 21.46 22.32
CA GLN A 124 -18.21 22.53 22.21
C GLN A 124 -19.58 21.98 21.77
N ASN A 125 -19.62 21.08 20.79
CA ASN A 125 -20.87 20.46 20.35
C ASN A 125 -21.54 19.62 21.46
N TYR A 126 -20.75 18.90 22.25
CA TYR A 126 -21.27 18.13 23.38
C TYR A 126 -21.86 19.05 24.46
N ASN A 127 -21.15 20.13 24.80
CA ASN A 127 -21.64 21.12 25.76
C ASN A 127 -22.94 21.79 25.26
N ASN A 128 -22.97 22.20 23.99
CA ASN A 128 -24.16 22.80 23.37
C ASN A 128 -25.36 21.84 23.41
N TYR A 129 -25.17 20.55 23.10
CA TYR A 129 -26.24 19.55 23.19
C TYR A 129 -26.78 19.42 24.61
N PHE A 130 -25.89 19.39 25.61
CA PHE A 130 -26.26 19.27 27.01
C PHE A 130 -26.99 20.51 27.54
N GLU A 131 -26.54 21.72 27.15
CA GLU A 131 -27.22 22.97 27.48
C GLU A 131 -28.64 23.05 26.90
N ILE A 132 -28.85 22.55 25.67
CA ILE A 132 -30.18 22.48 25.05
C ILE A 132 -31.10 21.51 25.81
N GLN A 133 -30.58 20.35 26.25
CA GLN A 133 -31.36 19.41 27.07
C GLN A 133 -31.79 20.01 28.41
N GLN A 134 -30.90 20.74 29.10
CA GLN A 134 -31.22 21.32 30.41
C GLN A 134 -32.27 22.43 30.35
N ARG A 135 -32.38 23.16 29.24
CA ARG A 135 -33.40 24.22 29.06
C ARG A 135 -34.78 23.70 28.68
N SER A 136 -34.88 22.43 28.28
CA SER A 136 -36.13 21.78 27.88
C SER A 136 -36.79 20.98 29.01
N ASN A 137 -36.15 20.97 30.18
CA ASN A 137 -36.69 20.54 31.48
C ASN A 137 -37.01 21.77 32.33
#